data_AF-A0AAD9NHH1-F1
#
_entry.id   AF-A0AAD9NHH1-F1
#
_cell.length_a   1.000
_cell.length_b   1.000
_cell.length_c   1.000
_cell.angle_alpha   90.00
_cell.angle_beta   90.00
_cell.angle_gamma   90.00
#
_symmetry.space_group_name_H-M   'P 1'
#
loop_
_entity.id
_entity.type
_entity.pdbx_description
1 polymer ?
#
loop_
_entity_poly.entity_id
_entity_poly.type
_entity_poly.pdbx_seq_one_letter_code
_entity_poly.pdbx_strand_id
1 'polypeptide(L)'
;MEPMRQSRRDAARQVKNHAGGYVFEVDDIDRLGRFFCLGSESGTYYADSEQLTHENLQCVQRLIAAGRGDEVVRKTIEYSVNGRTAKQDTLMLVMAMCARQEIDPDTSKLCYEHLNEVCRIPTHLFTFLGYCEAASNGTGWGRAHRRAISNWYFRFRESSEQARRLAMLVTKYRNRNGWTHMDVIRLAHLKPEVNDNGVTAILKYIVKGFDDSKEDLANSGLLEYLQAVEDVRSQRDPNTVDVSGLAALIREHRLVREHVNTQLLKFPAIWEALLEHMPMTAMIRNLGKMASIGMTSPNSKYEKMIVTRLGDPEILKKARIHPFNILTALLTYNRGQGEVGKLTWQPNAAVVKALDAAFYYCFKLVEPTNKRFLLALDVSGSMFGCTVIGSQSITPGVACCCTFTCHSEHGASIRNCRIFRQTGSDQNQSLHETTRRSDGNGFHLFWKY
;
A
#
# COMPACT_ATOMS: atom_id res chain seq x y z
N MET A 1 24.89 -40.89 -2.33
CA MET A 1 25.64 -39.66 -1.98
C MET A 1 25.31 -39.32 -0.54
N GLU A 2 26.32 -39.18 0.33
CA GLU A 2 26.09 -38.59 1.65
C GLU A 2 25.63 -37.13 1.46
N PRO A 3 24.61 -36.67 2.21
CA PRO A 3 24.20 -35.27 2.17
C PRO A 3 25.34 -34.40 2.67
N MET A 4 25.87 -33.54 1.79
CA MET A 4 26.89 -32.58 2.18
C MET A 4 26.37 -31.64 3.26
N ARG A 5 27.16 -31.45 4.31
CA ARG A 5 26.82 -30.56 5.43
C ARG A 5 26.92 -29.12 4.96
N GLN A 6 25.90 -28.31 5.26
CA GLN A 6 25.86 -26.88 4.95
C GLN A 6 26.99 -26.07 5.61
N SER A 7 27.69 -26.63 6.60
CA SER A 7 28.87 -26.03 7.24
C SER A 7 30.14 -26.08 6.39
N ARG A 8 30.12 -26.73 5.22
CA ARG A 8 31.25 -26.80 4.28
C ARG A 8 30.94 -26.01 3.02
N ARG A 9 31.93 -25.26 2.52
CA ARG A 9 31.86 -24.53 1.26
C ARG A 9 32.00 -25.52 0.11
N ASP A 10 31.02 -25.54 -0.78
CA ASP A 10 30.93 -26.42 -1.95
C ASP A 10 31.43 -25.74 -3.22
N ALA A 11 31.31 -24.41 -3.32
CA ALA A 11 31.77 -23.64 -4.47
C ALA A 11 32.42 -22.31 -4.09
N ALA A 12 33.37 -21.84 -4.90
CA ALA A 12 34.09 -20.59 -4.69
C ALA A 12 33.17 -19.35 -4.65
N ARG A 13 32.01 -19.39 -5.31
CA ARG A 13 31.03 -18.30 -5.27
C ARG A 13 30.07 -18.35 -4.06
N GLN A 14 30.22 -19.31 -3.14
CA GLN A 14 29.41 -19.36 -1.93
C GLN A 14 29.96 -18.42 -0.85
N VAL A 15 29.04 -17.78 -0.14
CA VAL A 15 29.25 -16.90 1.01
C VAL A 15 28.61 -17.51 2.25
N LYS A 16 29.08 -17.10 3.43
CA LYS A 16 28.57 -17.60 4.71
C LYS A 16 27.33 -16.80 5.12
N ASN A 17 26.23 -17.48 5.44
CA ASN A 17 25.01 -16.85 5.95
C ASN A 17 25.09 -16.57 7.47
N HIS A 18 24.10 -15.86 8.01
CA HIS A 18 24.04 -15.52 9.45
C HIS A 18 24.00 -16.73 10.39
N ALA A 19 23.47 -17.88 9.93
CA ALA A 19 23.45 -19.14 10.69
C ALA A 19 24.76 -19.95 10.54
N GLY A 20 25.75 -19.44 9.81
CA GLY A 20 27.06 -20.04 9.62
C GLY A 20 27.16 -21.09 8.51
N GLY A 21 26.08 -21.33 7.75
CA GLY A 21 26.08 -22.20 6.57
C GLY A 21 26.49 -21.47 5.29
N TYR A 22 26.97 -22.20 4.28
CA TYR A 22 27.37 -21.64 2.99
C TYR A 22 26.20 -21.62 1.99
N VAL A 23 25.95 -20.45 1.38
CA VAL A 23 24.88 -20.20 0.40
C VAL A 23 25.42 -19.39 -0.78
N PHE A 24 24.65 -19.28 -1.86
CA PHE A 24 25.00 -18.38 -2.96
C PHE A 24 24.48 -16.96 -2.68
N GLU A 25 25.28 -15.96 -3.05
CA GLU A 25 24.83 -14.58 -3.04
C GLU A 25 23.75 -14.38 -4.11
N VAL A 26 22.70 -13.65 -3.73
CA VAL A 26 21.58 -13.34 -4.61
C VAL A 26 22.00 -12.19 -5.52
N ASP A 27 21.63 -12.25 -6.80
CA ASP A 27 21.91 -11.14 -7.72
C ASP A 27 21.26 -9.84 -7.22
N ASP A 28 21.94 -8.71 -7.42
CA ASP A 28 21.49 -7.42 -6.92
C ASP A 28 20.10 -7.03 -7.50
N ILE A 29 19.77 -7.42 -8.74
CA ILE A 29 18.44 -7.14 -9.31
C ILE A 29 17.34 -7.95 -8.62
N ASP A 30 17.64 -9.18 -8.20
CA ASP A 30 16.70 -10.05 -7.49
C ASP A 30 16.55 -9.60 -6.04
N ARG A 31 17.65 -9.16 -5.41
CA ARG A 31 17.63 -8.53 -4.10
C ARG A 31 16.78 -7.26 -4.10
N LEU A 32 16.88 -6.44 -5.14
CA LEU A 32 16.01 -5.27 -5.33
C LEU A 32 14.51 -5.67 -5.39
N GLY A 33 14.18 -6.75 -6.11
CA GLY A 33 12.82 -7.29 -6.15
C GLY A 33 12.31 -7.74 -4.77
N ARG A 34 13.17 -8.35 -3.95
CA ARG A 34 12.84 -8.70 -2.55
C ARG A 34 12.63 -7.45 -1.70
N PHE A 35 13.48 -6.44 -1.88
CA PHE A 35 13.35 -5.18 -1.15
C PHE A 35 12.01 -4.50 -1.46
N PHE A 36 11.58 -4.46 -2.72
CA PHE A 36 10.28 -3.91 -3.10
C PHE A 36 9.08 -4.66 -2.48
N CYS A 37 9.16 -5.99 -2.37
CA CYS A 37 8.06 -6.79 -1.80
C CYS A 37 8.01 -6.74 -0.28
N LEU A 38 9.17 -6.82 0.39
CA LEU A 38 9.25 -7.04 1.84
C LEU A 38 9.54 -5.76 2.64
N GLY A 39 10.16 -4.76 1.99
CA GLY A 39 10.72 -3.59 2.67
C GLY A 39 11.85 -3.98 3.62
N SER A 40 12.10 -3.11 4.61
CA SER A 40 13.10 -3.33 5.66
C SER A 40 12.61 -2.96 7.07
N GLU A 41 11.35 -2.56 7.23
CA GLU A 41 10.79 -1.99 8.46
C GLU A 41 10.76 -2.97 9.64
N SER A 42 10.55 -4.26 9.40
CA SER A 42 10.46 -5.28 10.47
C SER A 42 11.80 -5.96 10.77
N GLY A 43 12.90 -5.55 10.11
CA GLY A 43 14.14 -6.34 10.10
C GLY A 43 13.91 -7.78 9.60
N THR A 44 14.87 -8.65 9.89
CA THR A 44 14.70 -10.11 9.81
C THR A 44 15.07 -10.73 11.14
N TYR A 45 14.78 -12.01 11.34
CA TYR A 45 15.25 -12.75 12.51
C TYR A 45 16.77 -12.63 12.77
N TYR A 46 17.57 -12.35 11.73
CA TYR A 46 19.03 -12.32 11.80
C TYR A 46 19.65 -10.92 11.67
N ALA A 47 18.86 -9.89 11.37
CA ALA A 47 19.36 -8.53 11.12
C ALA A 47 18.33 -7.49 11.52
N ASP A 48 18.78 -6.42 12.19
CA ASP A 48 17.92 -5.30 12.54
C ASP A 48 17.48 -4.51 11.29
N SER A 49 16.36 -3.80 11.42
CA SER A 49 15.72 -2.96 10.41
C SER A 49 16.67 -1.93 9.78
N GLU A 50 17.51 -1.28 10.59
CA GLU A 50 18.46 -0.26 10.11
C GLU A 50 19.57 -0.88 9.26
N GLN A 51 20.17 -1.97 9.73
CA GLN A 51 21.19 -2.71 8.99
C GLN A 51 20.63 -3.24 7.67
N LEU A 52 19.45 -3.85 7.69
CA LEU A 52 18.81 -4.40 6.49
C LEU A 52 18.48 -3.31 5.48
N THR A 53 18.05 -2.14 5.95
CA THR A 53 17.86 -0.97 5.10
C THR A 53 19.18 -0.60 4.44
N HIS A 54 20.24 -0.39 5.23
CA HIS A 54 21.55 -0.01 4.71
C HIS A 54 22.09 -0.98 3.65
N GLU A 55 22.03 -2.29 3.90
CA GLU A 55 22.50 -3.28 2.93
C GLU A 55 21.70 -3.27 1.61
N ASN A 56 20.39 -3.05 1.68
CA ASN A 56 19.55 -2.93 0.48
C ASN A 56 19.81 -1.61 -0.27
N LEU A 57 20.12 -0.52 0.42
CA LEU A 57 20.52 0.73 -0.24
C LEU A 57 21.89 0.59 -0.90
N GLN A 58 22.84 -0.11 -0.28
CA GLN A 58 24.13 -0.43 -0.91
C GLN A 58 23.96 -1.25 -2.19
N CYS A 59 23.00 -2.19 -2.22
CA CYS A 59 22.65 -2.92 -3.44
C CYS A 59 22.20 -1.99 -4.57
N VAL A 60 21.36 -1.00 -4.27
CA VAL A 60 20.93 0.01 -5.25
C VAL A 60 22.11 0.87 -5.73
N GLN A 61 22.98 1.30 -4.81
CA GLN A 61 24.18 2.07 -5.14
C GLN A 61 25.14 1.29 -6.05
N ARG A 62 25.35 -0.01 -5.80
CA ARG A 62 26.17 -0.87 -6.67
C ARG A 62 25.60 -0.97 -8.08
N LEU A 63 24.29 -1.14 -8.23
CA LEU A 63 23.64 -1.19 -9.55
C LEU A 63 23.82 0.13 -10.32
N ILE A 64 23.65 1.27 -9.64
CA ILE A 64 23.85 2.59 -10.25
C ILE A 64 25.31 2.80 -10.64
N ALA A 65 26.26 2.48 -9.74
CA ALA A 65 27.69 2.63 -9.99
C ALA A 65 28.19 1.71 -11.13
N ALA A 66 27.53 0.57 -11.34
CA ALA A 66 27.79 -0.34 -12.45
C ALA A 66 27.15 0.09 -13.79
N GLY A 67 26.50 1.26 -13.86
CA GLY A 67 25.83 1.76 -15.06
C GLY A 67 24.50 1.06 -15.37
N ARG A 68 23.90 0.37 -14.39
CA ARG A 68 22.63 -0.36 -14.51
C ARG A 68 21.47 0.38 -13.83
N GLY A 69 21.57 1.71 -13.72
CA GLY A 69 20.55 2.53 -13.06
C GLY A 69 19.22 2.55 -13.82
N ASP A 70 19.24 2.41 -15.15
CA ASP A 70 18.03 2.29 -15.97
C ASP A 70 17.23 1.03 -15.63
N GLU A 71 17.91 -0.10 -15.39
CA GLU A 71 17.27 -1.35 -14.94
C GLU A 71 16.55 -1.16 -13.60
N VAL A 72 17.16 -0.43 -12.66
CA VAL A 72 16.57 -0.12 -11.35
C VAL A 72 15.29 0.69 -11.52
N VAL A 73 15.32 1.73 -12.36
CA VAL A 73 14.16 2.59 -12.61
C VAL A 73 13.05 1.82 -13.30
N ARG A 74 13.36 1.05 -14.35
CA ARG A 74 12.39 0.21 -15.08
C ARG A 74 11.74 -0.82 -14.16
N LYS A 75 12.52 -1.49 -13.31
CA LYS A 75 11.99 -2.46 -12.33
C LYS A 75 11.10 -1.76 -11.29
N THR A 76 11.45 -0.55 -10.88
CA THR A 76 10.63 0.26 -9.97
C THR A 76 9.27 0.61 -10.61
N ILE A 77 9.28 1.04 -11.86
CA ILE A 77 8.06 1.33 -12.64
C ILE A 77 7.23 0.06 -12.80
N GLU A 78 7.84 -1.07 -13.17
CA GLU A 78 7.16 -2.36 -13.32
C GLU A 78 6.41 -2.76 -12.04
N TYR A 79 7.09 -2.68 -10.88
CA TYR A 79 6.49 -3.02 -9.60
C TYR A 79 5.38 -2.05 -9.20
N SER A 80 5.56 -0.75 -9.46
CA SER A 80 4.56 0.27 -9.15
C SER A 80 3.31 0.11 -10.02
N VAL A 81 3.46 0.07 -11.34
CA VAL A 81 2.35 0.06 -12.32
C VAL A 81 1.53 -1.22 -12.22
N ASN A 82 2.19 -2.37 -12.04
CA ASN A 82 1.54 -3.66 -11.88
C ASN A 82 1.00 -3.91 -10.45
N GLY A 83 1.21 -3.00 -9.50
CA GLY A 83 0.72 -3.15 -8.13
C GLY A 83 1.29 -4.36 -7.40
N ARG A 84 2.56 -4.71 -7.66
CA ARG A 84 3.21 -5.91 -7.08
C ARG A 84 3.74 -5.71 -5.66
N THR A 85 3.62 -4.50 -5.11
CA THR A 85 4.08 -4.18 -3.76
C THR A 85 2.91 -3.84 -2.85
N ALA A 86 2.94 -4.34 -1.62
CA ALA A 86 1.94 -4.03 -0.61
C ALA A 86 2.03 -2.56 -0.14
N LYS A 87 3.26 -2.07 0.09
CA LYS A 87 3.58 -0.68 0.43
C LYS A 87 4.33 0.00 -0.72
N GLN A 88 4.30 1.34 -0.74
CA GLN A 88 4.89 2.14 -1.82
C GLN A 88 6.15 2.88 -1.38
N ASP A 89 6.40 2.99 -0.08
CA ASP A 89 7.50 3.74 0.53
C ASP A 89 8.86 3.30 0.00
N THR A 90 9.11 1.99 -0.10
CA THR A 90 10.35 1.46 -0.66
C THR A 90 10.56 1.85 -2.13
N LEU A 91 9.50 1.89 -2.94
CA LEU A 91 9.59 2.34 -4.33
C LEU A 91 9.94 3.84 -4.38
N MET A 92 9.36 4.65 -3.49
CA MET A 92 9.68 6.08 -3.41
C MET A 92 11.11 6.33 -2.96
N LEU A 93 11.61 5.53 -2.02
CA LEU A 93 12.98 5.60 -1.53
C LEU A 93 13.98 5.29 -2.65
N VAL A 94 13.77 4.20 -3.39
CA VAL A 94 14.65 3.83 -4.52
C VAL A 94 14.56 4.86 -5.65
N MET A 95 13.36 5.35 -5.99
CA MET A 95 13.22 6.44 -6.96
C MET A 95 13.96 7.71 -6.51
N ALA A 96 13.91 8.05 -5.22
CA ALA A 96 14.64 9.20 -4.68
C ALA A 96 16.15 8.99 -4.81
N MET A 97 16.69 7.81 -4.47
CA MET A 97 18.11 7.51 -4.67
C MET A 97 18.54 7.67 -6.14
N CYS A 98 17.77 7.10 -7.07
CA CYS A 98 18.06 7.19 -8.50
C CYS A 98 17.94 8.63 -9.04
N ALA A 99 17.05 9.45 -8.48
CA ALA A 99 16.84 10.85 -8.88
C ALA A 99 17.83 11.84 -8.25
N ARG A 100 18.51 11.46 -7.15
CA ARG A 100 19.40 12.31 -6.36
C ARG A 100 20.89 11.99 -6.50
N GLN A 101 21.22 10.85 -7.09
CA GLN A 101 22.61 10.46 -7.34
C GLN A 101 23.27 11.35 -8.41
N GLU A 102 24.60 11.47 -8.32
CA GLU A 102 25.43 12.37 -9.15
C GLU A 102 26.26 11.63 -10.21
N ILE A 103 26.19 10.30 -10.25
CA ILE A 103 27.07 9.42 -11.04
C ILE A 103 26.57 9.32 -12.49
N ASP A 104 25.27 9.09 -12.67
CA ASP A 104 24.63 8.81 -13.95
C ASP A 104 23.44 9.76 -14.24
N PRO A 105 23.65 10.85 -14.98
CA PRO A 105 22.58 11.79 -15.30
C PRO A 105 21.37 11.19 -16.03
N ASP A 106 21.57 10.13 -16.83
CA ASP A 106 20.49 9.51 -17.62
C ASP A 106 19.50 8.76 -16.73
N THR A 107 19.99 8.06 -15.70
CA THR A 107 19.14 7.44 -14.67
C THR A 107 18.27 8.50 -13.95
N SER A 108 18.86 9.63 -13.58
CA SER A 108 18.13 10.73 -12.93
C SER A 108 17.04 11.31 -13.84
N LYS A 109 17.36 11.49 -15.13
CA LYS A 109 16.42 11.96 -16.15
C LYS A 109 15.24 10.99 -16.31
N LEU A 110 15.52 9.69 -16.46
CA LEU A 110 14.52 8.64 -16.59
C LEU A 110 13.58 8.59 -15.37
N CYS A 111 14.11 8.79 -14.16
CA CYS A 111 13.27 8.89 -12.95
C CYS A 111 12.26 10.03 -13.03
N TYR A 112 12.71 11.22 -13.45
CA TYR A 112 11.87 12.40 -13.52
C TYR A 112 10.83 12.30 -14.65
N GLU A 113 11.16 11.66 -15.77
CA GLU A 113 10.24 11.40 -16.87
C GLU A 113 9.07 10.50 -16.44
N HIS A 114 9.35 9.45 -15.68
CA HIS A 114 8.33 8.51 -15.20
C HIS A 114 7.78 8.82 -13.80
N LEU A 115 8.12 9.97 -13.21
CA LEU A 115 7.68 10.36 -11.86
C LEU A 115 6.16 10.31 -11.73
N ASN A 116 5.43 10.74 -12.75
CA ASN A 116 3.96 10.81 -12.76
C ASN A 116 3.28 9.42 -12.72
N GLU A 117 3.93 8.39 -13.24
CA GLU A 117 3.42 7.01 -13.28
C GLU A 117 3.54 6.33 -11.93
N VAL A 118 4.63 6.62 -11.22
CA VAL A 118 4.96 6.06 -9.90
C VAL A 118 4.28 6.87 -8.78
N CYS A 119 4.43 8.19 -8.81
CA CYS A 119 3.78 9.12 -7.89
C CYS A 119 2.34 9.43 -8.33
N ARG A 120 1.41 8.53 -8.04
CA ARG A 120 0.01 8.66 -8.49
C ARG A 120 -0.84 9.61 -7.66
N ILE A 121 -0.53 9.75 -6.37
CA ILE A 121 -1.27 10.55 -5.39
C ILE A 121 -0.30 11.42 -4.57
N PRO A 122 -0.78 12.48 -3.90
CA PRO A 122 0.07 13.35 -3.08
C PRO A 122 0.89 12.61 -2.03
N THR A 123 0.35 11.53 -1.42
CA THR A 123 1.12 10.72 -0.47
C THR A 123 2.41 10.17 -1.07
N HIS A 124 2.37 9.68 -2.31
CA HIS A 124 3.56 9.16 -2.98
C HIS A 124 4.55 10.29 -3.27
N LEU A 125 4.05 11.41 -3.80
CA LEU A 125 4.85 12.59 -4.08
C LEU A 125 5.56 13.09 -2.81
N PHE A 126 4.83 13.28 -1.72
CA PHE A 126 5.38 13.75 -0.45
C PHE A 126 6.38 12.78 0.17
N THR A 127 6.14 11.47 0.04
CA THR A 127 7.09 10.45 0.49
C THR A 127 8.38 10.50 -0.32
N PHE A 128 8.28 10.61 -1.64
CA PHE A 128 9.43 10.81 -2.54
C PHE A 128 10.20 12.08 -2.17
N LEU A 129 9.52 13.20 -1.93
CA LEU A 129 10.16 14.45 -1.52
C LEU A 129 10.87 14.33 -0.17
N GLY A 130 10.23 13.68 0.82
CA GLY A 130 10.86 13.41 2.10
C GLY A 130 12.17 12.63 1.97
N TYR A 131 12.19 11.59 1.12
CA TYR A 131 13.42 10.85 0.84
C TYR A 131 14.43 11.66 0.02
N CYS A 132 14.00 12.52 -0.90
CA CYS A 132 14.90 13.39 -1.65
C CYS A 132 15.62 14.40 -0.76
N GLU A 133 14.91 15.02 0.19
CA GLU A 133 15.51 15.92 1.18
C GLU A 133 16.49 15.17 2.07
N ALA A 134 16.09 14.01 2.60
CA ALA A 134 16.94 13.19 3.47
C ALA A 134 18.22 12.70 2.77
N ALA A 135 18.18 12.51 1.46
CA ALA A 135 19.33 12.12 0.66
C ALA A 135 20.21 13.30 0.19
N SER A 136 19.81 14.55 0.47
CA SER A 136 20.50 15.74 -0.05
C SER A 136 21.42 16.39 0.99
N ASN A 137 22.65 16.73 0.57
CA ASN A 137 23.63 17.46 1.39
C ASN A 137 23.56 19.00 1.19
N GLY A 138 22.52 19.51 0.53
CA GLY A 138 22.37 20.92 0.16
C GLY A 138 20.89 21.31 -0.02
N THR A 139 20.58 22.37 -0.79
CA THR A 139 19.17 22.81 -0.94
C THR A 139 18.27 21.79 -1.64
N GLY A 140 18.79 20.75 -2.32
CA GLY A 140 17.96 19.71 -2.93
C GLY A 140 17.18 20.12 -4.18
N TRP A 141 16.83 21.40 -4.37
CA TRP A 141 15.89 21.87 -5.39
C TRP A 141 16.59 22.34 -6.69
N GLY A 142 17.14 21.41 -7.46
CA GLY A 142 17.68 21.69 -8.80
C GLY A 142 16.60 22.02 -9.85
N ARG A 143 17.01 22.53 -11.02
CA ARG A 143 16.08 22.87 -12.12
C ARG A 143 15.26 21.67 -12.59
N ALA A 144 15.89 20.51 -12.77
CA ALA A 144 15.22 19.28 -13.19
C ALA A 144 14.19 18.82 -12.16
N HIS A 145 14.55 18.81 -10.88
CA HIS A 145 13.66 18.45 -9.77
C HIS A 145 12.43 19.36 -9.70
N ARG A 146 12.64 20.70 -9.70
CA ARG A 146 11.53 21.68 -9.73
C ARG A 146 10.59 21.47 -10.92
N ARG A 147 11.16 21.20 -12.10
CA ARG A 147 10.38 20.98 -13.33
C ARG A 147 9.53 19.70 -13.23
N ALA A 148 10.12 18.59 -12.79
CA ALA A 148 9.41 17.32 -12.64
C ALA A 148 8.24 17.44 -11.66
N ILE A 149 8.46 18.10 -10.52
CA ILE A 149 7.43 18.31 -9.50
C ILE A 149 6.34 19.26 -9.99
N SER A 150 6.71 20.34 -10.69
CA SER A 150 5.74 21.25 -11.31
C SER A 150 4.86 20.52 -12.32
N ASN A 151 5.46 19.68 -13.17
CA ASN A 151 4.74 18.87 -14.16
C ASN A 151 3.73 17.91 -13.50
N TRP A 152 3.99 17.46 -12.27
CA TRP A 152 3.06 16.61 -11.53
C TRP A 152 1.73 17.33 -11.23
N TYR A 153 1.77 18.63 -10.93
CA TYR A 153 0.55 19.43 -10.71
C TYR A 153 -0.06 19.88 -12.03
N PHE A 154 0.76 20.30 -12.99
CA PHE A 154 0.26 20.85 -14.24
C PHE A 154 -0.33 19.81 -15.19
N ARG A 155 -0.11 18.51 -14.96
CA ARG A 155 -0.83 17.44 -15.70
C ARG A 155 -2.35 17.45 -15.51
N PHE A 156 -2.87 18.23 -14.56
CA PHE A 156 -4.30 18.33 -14.26
C PHE A 156 -4.99 19.53 -14.94
N ARG A 157 -4.30 20.23 -15.85
CA ARG A 157 -4.78 21.47 -16.45
C ARG A 157 -5.65 21.30 -17.70
N GLU A 158 -5.68 20.11 -18.29
CA GLU A 158 -6.24 19.94 -19.65
C GLU A 158 -7.78 19.99 -19.67
N SER A 159 -8.43 19.69 -18.55
CA SER A 159 -9.89 19.70 -18.46
C SER A 159 -10.40 20.08 -17.07
N SER A 160 -11.65 20.56 -17.00
CA SER A 160 -12.34 20.84 -15.74
C SER A 160 -12.45 19.60 -14.84
N GLU A 161 -12.61 18.40 -15.41
CA GLU A 161 -12.61 17.15 -14.66
C GLU A 161 -11.24 16.89 -13.99
N GLN A 162 -10.14 17.09 -14.72
CA GLN A 162 -8.80 16.96 -14.17
C GLN A 162 -8.51 18.01 -13.08
N ALA A 163 -8.95 19.25 -13.28
CA ALA A 163 -8.84 20.30 -12.26
C ALA A 163 -9.64 19.92 -11.01
N ARG A 164 -10.87 19.43 -11.15
CA ARG A 164 -11.67 18.89 -10.04
C ARG A 164 -10.96 17.72 -9.35
N ARG A 165 -10.30 16.84 -10.12
CA ARG A 165 -9.50 15.75 -9.55
C ARG A 165 -8.33 16.28 -8.73
N LEU A 166 -7.62 17.31 -9.18
CA LEU A 166 -6.59 17.97 -8.38
C LEU A 166 -7.19 18.58 -7.11
N ALA A 167 -8.33 19.27 -7.20
CA ALA A 167 -9.05 19.82 -6.05
C ALA A 167 -9.37 18.73 -5.02
N MET A 168 -9.84 17.56 -5.46
CA MET A 168 -10.06 16.39 -4.59
C MET A 168 -8.76 15.88 -3.96
N LEU A 169 -7.67 15.78 -4.73
CA LEU A 169 -6.39 15.31 -4.18
C LEU A 169 -5.85 16.25 -3.10
N VAL A 170 -5.89 17.57 -3.32
CA VAL A 170 -5.32 18.55 -2.37
C VAL A 170 -6.17 18.69 -1.11
N THR A 171 -7.48 18.52 -1.22
CA THR A 171 -8.41 18.55 -0.06
C THR A 171 -8.39 17.23 0.73
N LYS A 172 -8.22 16.08 0.06
CA LYS A 172 -8.09 14.76 0.70
C LYS A 172 -6.74 14.54 1.39
N TYR A 173 -5.65 15.01 0.77
CA TYR A 173 -4.27 14.74 1.20
C TYR A 173 -3.53 16.02 1.59
N ARG A 174 -4.13 16.86 2.44
CA ARG A 174 -3.56 18.15 2.87
C ARG A 174 -2.13 18.08 3.42
N ASN A 175 -1.86 17.04 4.21
CA ASN A 175 -0.56 16.75 4.81
C ASN A 175 -0.31 15.25 4.79
N ARG A 176 0.89 14.81 4.38
CA ARG A 176 1.40 13.46 4.69
C ARG A 176 2.91 13.53 4.92
N ASN A 177 3.41 12.71 5.85
CA ASN A 177 4.84 12.57 6.14
C ASN A 177 5.54 13.92 6.40
N GLY A 178 4.84 14.86 7.06
CA GLY A 178 5.37 16.20 7.38
C GLY A 178 5.28 17.22 6.25
N TRP A 179 4.92 16.81 5.03
CA TRP A 179 4.80 17.70 3.87
C TRP A 179 3.37 18.15 3.63
N THR A 180 3.23 19.40 3.19
CA THR A 180 1.98 19.97 2.69
C THR A 180 2.12 20.40 1.23
N HIS A 181 0.98 20.59 0.54
CA HIS A 181 0.99 21.18 -0.79
C HIS A 181 1.59 22.60 -0.81
N MET A 182 1.44 23.36 0.28
CA MET A 182 2.02 24.70 0.40
C MET A 182 3.55 24.68 0.37
N ASP A 183 4.17 23.69 1.02
CA ASP A 183 5.63 23.53 1.02
C ASP A 183 6.13 23.23 -0.39
N VAL A 184 5.44 22.32 -1.09
CA VAL A 184 5.80 21.97 -2.47
C VAL A 184 5.64 23.16 -3.42
N ILE A 185 4.58 23.95 -3.30
CA ILE A 185 4.36 25.16 -4.11
C ILE A 185 5.52 26.15 -3.93
N ARG A 186 5.92 26.38 -2.67
CA ARG A 186 6.99 27.31 -2.31
C ARG A 186 8.35 26.85 -2.82
N LEU A 187 8.71 25.58 -2.61
CA LEU A 187 10.04 25.07 -2.95
C LEU A 187 10.20 24.74 -4.44
N ALA A 188 9.13 24.26 -5.09
CA ALA A 188 9.15 23.96 -6.52
C ALA A 188 8.99 25.20 -7.39
N HIS A 189 8.58 26.34 -6.81
CA HIS A 189 8.28 27.60 -7.51
C HIS A 189 7.25 27.38 -8.63
N LEU A 190 6.10 26.78 -8.29
CA LEU A 190 5.04 26.53 -9.25
C LEU A 190 4.57 27.84 -9.88
N LYS A 191 4.67 27.91 -11.22
CA LYS A 191 4.17 29.03 -12.02
C LYS A 191 3.14 28.48 -13.02
N PRO A 192 1.84 28.63 -12.76
CA PRO A 192 0.83 28.22 -13.72
C PRO A 192 0.92 29.07 -15.00
N GLU A 193 0.46 28.51 -16.11
CA GLU A 193 0.34 29.24 -17.38
C GLU A 193 -0.86 30.19 -17.35
N VAL A 194 -0.81 31.25 -18.17
CA VAL A 194 -1.83 32.32 -18.19
C VAL A 194 -3.24 31.79 -18.50
N ASN A 195 -3.34 30.69 -19.26
CA ASN A 195 -4.62 30.12 -19.67
C ASN A 195 -5.14 29.00 -18.73
N ASP A 196 -4.41 28.68 -17.66
CA ASP A 196 -4.76 27.60 -16.73
C ASP A 196 -5.59 28.13 -15.55
N ASN A 197 -6.89 28.35 -15.79
CA ASN A 197 -7.78 28.88 -14.75
C ASN A 197 -8.01 27.88 -13.60
N GLY A 198 -7.99 26.57 -13.89
CA GLY A 198 -8.29 25.52 -12.92
C GLY A 198 -7.18 25.31 -11.89
N VAL A 199 -5.96 25.01 -12.34
CA VAL A 199 -4.83 24.78 -11.42
C VAL A 199 -4.47 26.10 -10.72
N THR A 200 -4.52 27.25 -11.41
CA THR A 200 -4.26 28.55 -10.79
C THR A 200 -5.19 28.82 -9.61
N ALA A 201 -6.50 28.59 -9.78
CA ALA A 201 -7.47 28.79 -8.71
C ALA A 201 -7.20 27.85 -7.52
N ILE A 202 -6.83 26.58 -7.77
CA ILE A 202 -6.47 25.62 -6.72
C ILE A 202 -5.19 26.02 -5.99
N LEU A 203 -4.16 26.48 -6.71
CA LEU A 203 -2.92 26.97 -6.10
C LEU A 203 -3.19 28.21 -5.22
N LYS A 204 -4.04 29.13 -5.69
CA LYS A 204 -4.47 30.29 -4.91
C LYS A 204 -5.26 29.86 -3.67
N TYR A 205 -6.18 28.90 -3.78
CA TYR A 205 -6.90 28.31 -2.65
C TYR A 205 -5.95 27.74 -1.59
N ILE A 206 -4.89 27.04 -2.00
CA ILE A 206 -3.90 26.48 -1.06
C ILE A 206 -3.08 27.58 -0.37
N VAL A 207 -2.69 28.64 -1.10
CA VAL A 207 -1.79 29.68 -0.61
C VAL A 207 -2.52 30.75 0.21
N LYS A 208 -3.71 31.16 -0.22
CA LYS A 208 -4.48 32.29 0.33
C LYS A 208 -5.70 31.85 1.14
N GLY A 209 -6.20 30.64 0.92
CA GLY A 209 -7.40 30.13 1.57
C GLY A 209 -8.67 30.30 0.73
N PHE A 210 -9.79 29.84 1.28
CA PHE A 210 -11.06 29.74 0.56
C PHE A 210 -11.67 31.11 0.23
N ASP A 211 -11.77 32.01 1.21
CA ASP A 211 -12.45 33.30 1.03
C ASP A 211 -11.78 34.16 -0.05
N ASP A 212 -10.45 34.22 -0.06
CA ASP A 212 -9.67 34.99 -1.03
C ASP A 212 -9.66 34.40 -2.45
N SER A 213 -10.11 33.15 -2.62
CA SER A 213 -10.09 32.42 -3.90
C SER A 213 -11.47 32.21 -4.52
N LYS A 214 -12.56 32.67 -3.88
CA LYS A 214 -13.94 32.43 -4.35
C LYS A 214 -14.19 32.83 -5.81
N GLU A 215 -13.70 33.98 -6.23
CA GLU A 215 -13.88 34.48 -7.60
C GLU A 215 -13.17 33.60 -8.64
N ASP A 216 -11.91 33.24 -8.41
CA ASP A 216 -11.16 32.35 -9.30
C ASP A 216 -11.73 30.93 -9.31
N LEU A 217 -12.25 30.47 -8.17
CA LEU A 217 -12.93 29.18 -8.05
C LEU A 217 -14.26 29.18 -8.81
N ALA A 218 -15.00 30.30 -8.84
CA ALA A 218 -16.22 30.44 -9.63
C ALA A 218 -15.88 30.38 -11.13
N ASN A 219 -14.88 31.15 -11.56
CA ASN A 219 -14.42 31.20 -12.95
C ASN A 219 -13.88 29.85 -13.46
N SER A 220 -13.41 28.98 -12.57
CA SER A 220 -12.93 27.63 -12.89
C SER A 220 -13.98 26.53 -12.72
N GLY A 221 -15.19 26.85 -12.26
CA GLY A 221 -16.26 25.85 -11.99
C GLY A 221 -15.97 24.93 -10.80
N LEU A 222 -15.08 25.35 -9.89
CA LEU A 222 -14.65 24.58 -8.71
C LEU A 222 -15.28 25.05 -7.39
N LEU A 223 -15.94 26.21 -7.41
CA LEU A 223 -16.49 26.85 -6.21
C LEU A 223 -17.47 25.94 -5.46
N GLU A 224 -18.45 25.37 -6.15
CA GLU A 224 -19.46 24.50 -5.53
C GLU A 224 -18.82 23.30 -4.81
N TYR A 225 -17.85 22.65 -5.46
CA TYR A 225 -17.14 21.51 -4.88
C TYR A 225 -16.34 21.90 -3.62
N LEU A 226 -15.57 22.98 -3.68
CA LEU A 226 -14.76 23.40 -2.53
C LEU A 226 -15.61 23.99 -1.41
N GLN A 227 -16.72 24.67 -1.72
CA GLN A 227 -17.69 25.11 -0.73
C GLN A 227 -18.25 23.90 0.02
N ALA A 228 -18.70 22.85 -0.69
CA ALA A 228 -19.20 21.64 -0.04
C ALA A 228 -18.15 20.95 0.85
N VAL A 229 -16.87 20.97 0.46
CA VAL A 229 -15.76 20.47 1.29
C VAL A 229 -15.61 21.31 2.56
N GLU A 230 -15.65 22.65 2.46
CA GLU A 230 -15.54 23.56 3.60
C GLU A 230 -16.74 23.43 4.54
N ASP A 231 -17.95 23.29 4.01
CA ASP A 231 -19.18 23.12 4.78
C ASP A 231 -19.13 21.84 5.62
N VAL A 232 -18.86 20.68 4.98
CA VAL A 232 -18.78 19.40 5.69
C VAL A 232 -17.64 19.37 6.72
N ARG A 233 -16.58 20.15 6.50
CA ARG A 233 -15.42 20.22 7.40
C ARG A 233 -15.62 21.15 8.58
N SER A 234 -16.29 22.29 8.36
CA SER A 234 -16.51 23.34 9.37
C SER A 234 -17.54 22.94 10.42
N GLN A 235 -18.43 22.00 10.11
CA GLN A 235 -19.40 21.45 11.06
C GLN A 235 -18.70 20.68 12.19
N ARG A 236 -18.85 21.19 13.42
CA ARG A 236 -18.21 20.64 14.63
C ARG A 236 -19.20 20.18 15.70
N ASP A 237 -20.40 20.76 15.73
CA ASP A 237 -21.39 20.52 16.77
C ASP A 237 -22.41 19.45 16.35
N PRO A 238 -22.40 18.24 16.96
CA PRO A 238 -23.32 17.17 16.59
C PRO A 238 -24.81 17.49 16.81
N ASN A 239 -25.15 18.48 17.65
CA ASN A 239 -26.53 18.75 18.08
C ASN A 239 -27.27 19.75 17.17
N THR A 240 -26.54 20.53 16.38
CA THR A 240 -27.09 21.55 15.47
C THR A 240 -26.93 21.16 14.00
N VAL A 241 -26.36 19.98 13.73
CA VAL A 241 -26.03 19.52 12.38
C VAL A 241 -27.22 18.87 11.69
N ASP A 242 -27.55 19.39 10.50
CA ASP A 242 -28.38 18.69 9.53
C ASP A 242 -27.60 17.53 8.89
N VAL A 243 -27.67 16.36 9.53
CA VAL A 243 -27.02 15.14 9.05
C VAL A 243 -27.50 14.74 7.66
N SER A 244 -28.76 15.01 7.32
CA SER A 244 -29.36 14.64 6.03
C SER A 244 -28.81 15.52 4.92
N GLY A 245 -28.76 16.84 5.13
CA GLY A 245 -28.15 17.80 4.20
C GLY A 245 -26.67 17.51 3.95
N LEU A 246 -25.90 17.21 5.00
CA LEU A 246 -24.49 16.81 4.84
C LEU A 246 -24.33 15.49 4.08
N ALA A 247 -25.20 14.50 4.33
CA ALA A 247 -25.19 13.26 3.57
C ALA A 247 -25.54 13.48 2.09
N ALA A 248 -26.42 14.44 1.77
CA ALA A 248 -26.71 14.83 0.39
C ALA A 248 -25.49 15.46 -0.30
N LEU A 249 -24.80 16.40 0.37
CA LEU A 249 -23.56 17.00 -0.15
C LEU A 249 -22.47 15.96 -0.41
N ILE A 250 -22.34 14.97 0.47
CA ILE A 250 -21.39 13.87 0.29
C ILE A 250 -21.71 13.08 -0.99
N ARG A 251 -22.98 12.78 -1.26
CA ARG A 251 -23.41 12.05 -2.47
C ARG A 251 -23.20 12.88 -3.73
N GLU A 252 -23.66 14.12 -3.72
CA GLU A 252 -23.61 15.04 -4.85
C GLU A 252 -22.18 15.31 -5.30
N HIS A 253 -21.31 15.68 -4.36
CA HIS A 253 -19.93 16.04 -4.69
C HIS A 253 -18.95 14.86 -4.65
N ARG A 254 -19.42 13.66 -4.27
CA ARG A 254 -18.61 12.44 -4.07
C ARG A 254 -17.48 12.65 -3.07
N LEU A 255 -17.80 13.28 -1.94
CA LEU A 255 -16.83 13.55 -0.89
C LEU A 255 -16.35 12.25 -0.25
N VAL A 256 -15.12 12.27 0.25
CA VAL A 256 -14.49 11.11 0.89
C VAL A 256 -14.41 11.30 2.40
N ARG A 257 -14.11 10.21 3.12
CA ARG A 257 -13.94 10.21 4.58
C ARG A 257 -12.99 11.30 5.07
N GLU A 258 -11.91 11.59 4.35
CA GLU A 258 -10.92 12.61 4.74
C GLU A 258 -11.47 14.04 4.72
N HIS A 259 -12.57 14.32 4.03
CA HIS A 259 -13.24 15.63 4.06
C HIS A 259 -14.20 15.77 5.24
N VAL A 260 -14.61 14.64 5.84
CA VAL A 260 -15.61 14.59 6.89
C VAL A 260 -14.98 14.80 8.25
N ASN A 261 -15.55 15.71 9.04
CA ASN A 261 -15.12 15.93 10.42
C ASN A 261 -15.29 14.64 11.26
N THR A 262 -14.34 14.36 12.15
CA THR A 262 -14.34 13.14 12.97
C THR A 262 -15.58 12.98 13.85
N GLN A 263 -16.22 14.08 14.25
CA GLN A 263 -17.48 14.04 15.02
C GLN A 263 -18.64 13.48 14.19
N LEU A 264 -18.68 13.77 12.88
CA LEU A 264 -19.72 13.30 11.97
C LEU A 264 -19.59 11.79 11.67
N LEU A 265 -18.40 11.22 11.82
CA LEU A 265 -18.14 9.78 11.60
C LEU A 265 -18.76 8.86 12.67
N LYS A 266 -19.53 9.40 13.61
CA LYS A 266 -20.35 8.65 14.56
C LYS A 266 -21.72 8.28 13.97
N PHE A 267 -22.22 9.05 13.00
CA PHE A 267 -23.55 8.86 12.44
C PHE A 267 -23.55 7.82 11.31
N PRO A 268 -24.43 6.79 11.37
CA PRO A 268 -24.58 5.82 10.30
C PRO A 268 -24.91 6.46 8.95
N ALA A 269 -25.84 7.43 8.89
CA ALA A 269 -26.26 8.10 7.66
C ALA A 269 -25.10 8.73 6.84
N ILE A 270 -24.07 9.24 7.52
CA ILE A 270 -22.86 9.77 6.87
C ILE A 270 -22.04 8.64 6.25
N TRP A 271 -21.88 7.53 6.97
CA TRP A 271 -21.19 6.36 6.42
C TRP A 271 -21.94 5.71 5.27
N GLU A 272 -23.27 5.74 5.27
CA GLU A 272 -24.10 5.27 4.16
C GLU A 272 -23.80 6.07 2.89
N ALA A 273 -23.84 7.41 2.97
CA ALA A 273 -23.49 8.29 1.86
C ALA A 273 -22.04 8.07 1.39
N LEU A 274 -21.10 7.89 2.32
CA LEU A 274 -19.71 7.61 1.97
C LEU A 274 -19.54 6.27 1.26
N LEU A 275 -20.24 5.22 1.71
CA LEU A 275 -20.07 3.85 1.22
C LEU A 275 -20.49 3.71 -0.26
N GLU A 276 -21.47 4.49 -0.72
CA GLU A 276 -21.94 4.50 -2.12
C GLU A 276 -20.80 4.71 -3.13
N HIS A 277 -19.86 5.61 -2.83
CA HIS A 277 -18.71 5.91 -3.71
C HIS A 277 -17.35 5.65 -3.07
N MET A 278 -17.31 4.92 -1.95
CA MET A 278 -16.07 4.65 -1.21
C MET A 278 -15.08 3.81 -2.05
N PRO A 279 -13.82 4.27 -2.22
CA PRO A 279 -12.78 3.46 -2.84
C PRO A 279 -12.50 2.17 -2.05
N MET A 280 -12.20 1.06 -2.75
CA MET A 280 -11.99 -0.25 -2.14
C MET A 280 -10.96 -0.25 -0.99
N THR A 281 -9.81 0.38 -1.18
CA THR A 281 -8.77 0.47 -0.14
C THR A 281 -9.28 1.19 1.11
N ALA A 282 -10.14 2.21 0.95
CA ALA A 282 -10.75 2.91 2.08
C ALA A 282 -11.83 2.06 2.75
N MET A 283 -12.63 1.33 1.97
CA MET A 283 -13.66 0.42 2.49
C MET A 283 -13.03 -0.67 3.35
N ILE A 284 -12.04 -1.39 2.82
CA ILE A 284 -11.32 -2.48 3.50
C ILE A 284 -10.72 -2.00 4.83
N ARG A 285 -10.07 -0.83 4.83
CA ARG A 285 -9.45 -0.25 6.04
C ARG A 285 -10.47 0.13 7.12
N ASN A 286 -11.70 0.48 6.73
CA ASN A 286 -12.73 0.96 7.66
C ASN A 286 -13.79 -0.11 8.01
N LEU A 287 -13.61 -1.37 7.61
CA LEU A 287 -14.57 -2.46 7.91
C LEU A 287 -14.85 -2.58 9.42
N GLY A 288 -13.81 -2.54 10.26
CA GLY A 288 -13.99 -2.58 11.72
C GLY A 288 -14.79 -1.39 12.26
N LYS A 289 -14.58 -0.18 11.71
CA LYS A 289 -15.36 1.00 12.08
C LYS A 289 -16.81 0.88 11.64
N MET A 290 -17.08 0.41 10.41
CA MET A 290 -18.44 0.18 9.92
C MET A 290 -19.16 -0.91 10.73
N ALA A 291 -18.44 -1.94 11.18
CA ALA A 291 -18.99 -2.95 12.08
C ALA A 291 -19.33 -2.39 13.47
N SER A 292 -18.47 -1.53 14.04
CA SER A 292 -18.73 -0.92 15.36
C SER A 292 -19.97 -0.03 15.40
N ILE A 293 -20.40 0.51 14.26
CA ILE A 293 -21.60 1.34 14.12
C ILE A 293 -22.81 0.56 13.58
N GLY A 294 -22.71 -0.77 13.49
CA GLY A 294 -23.82 -1.65 13.12
C GLY A 294 -24.12 -1.75 11.62
N MET A 295 -23.32 -1.17 10.73
CA MET A 295 -23.58 -1.26 9.28
C MET A 295 -23.39 -2.66 8.72
N THR A 296 -22.51 -3.47 9.32
CA THR A 296 -22.29 -4.87 8.90
C THR A 296 -23.17 -5.84 9.70
N SER A 297 -24.32 -5.39 10.22
CA SER A 297 -25.28 -6.30 10.87
C SER A 297 -25.81 -7.33 9.87
N PRO A 298 -26.08 -8.58 10.29
CA PRO A 298 -26.56 -9.62 9.39
C PRO A 298 -27.83 -9.22 8.63
N ASN A 299 -27.87 -9.54 7.34
CA ASN A 299 -28.93 -9.22 6.38
C ASN A 299 -29.13 -7.72 6.09
N SER A 300 -28.20 -6.84 6.48
CA SER A 300 -28.30 -5.42 6.14
C SER A 300 -28.05 -5.16 4.65
N LYS A 301 -28.62 -4.07 4.11
CA LYS A 301 -28.33 -3.61 2.75
C LYS A 301 -26.84 -3.35 2.54
N TYR A 302 -26.16 -2.82 3.55
CA TYR A 302 -24.76 -2.42 3.49
C TYR A 302 -23.80 -3.61 3.56
N GLU A 303 -24.13 -4.64 4.34
CA GLU A 303 -23.42 -5.91 4.33
C GLU A 303 -23.43 -6.50 2.93
N LYS A 304 -24.60 -6.62 2.30
CA LYS A 304 -24.72 -7.13 0.93
C LYS A 304 -23.87 -6.32 -0.04
N MET A 305 -23.91 -4.98 0.05
CA MET A 305 -23.10 -4.12 -0.81
C MET A 305 -21.58 -4.33 -0.61
N ILE A 306 -21.12 -4.49 0.64
CA ILE A 306 -19.71 -4.77 0.96
C ILE A 306 -19.30 -6.14 0.42
N VAL A 307 -20.10 -7.17 0.67
CA VAL A 307 -19.84 -8.55 0.22
C VAL A 307 -19.80 -8.62 -1.30
N THR A 308 -20.74 -7.99 -2.01
CA THR A 308 -20.74 -7.94 -3.48
C THR A 308 -19.49 -7.28 -4.03
N ARG A 309 -19.05 -6.15 -3.45
CA ARG A 309 -17.83 -5.44 -3.91
C ARG A 309 -16.55 -6.22 -3.62
N LEU A 310 -16.47 -6.90 -2.48
CA LEU A 310 -15.34 -7.76 -2.14
C LEU A 310 -15.31 -9.04 -3.01
N GLY A 311 -16.48 -9.50 -3.46
CA GLY A 311 -16.61 -10.66 -4.34
C GLY A 311 -16.35 -10.38 -5.83
N ASP A 312 -16.13 -9.13 -6.23
CA ASP A 312 -15.91 -8.73 -7.63
C ASP A 312 -14.40 -8.63 -7.97
N PRO A 313 -13.86 -9.56 -8.78
CA PRO A 313 -12.44 -9.56 -9.14
C PRO A 313 -12.03 -8.34 -9.98
N GLU A 314 -12.91 -7.80 -10.81
CA GLU A 314 -12.59 -6.69 -11.71
C GLU A 314 -12.45 -5.37 -10.93
N ILE A 315 -13.32 -5.17 -9.92
CA ILE A 315 -13.20 -4.04 -9.00
C ILE A 315 -11.90 -4.13 -8.19
N LEU A 316 -11.54 -5.32 -7.69
CA LEU A 316 -10.30 -5.54 -6.93
C LEU A 316 -9.04 -5.27 -7.77
N LYS A 317 -8.99 -5.76 -9.00
CA LYS A 317 -7.88 -5.52 -9.95
C LYS A 317 -7.77 -4.05 -10.32
N LYS A 318 -8.88 -3.39 -10.67
CA LYS A 318 -8.90 -1.97 -11.04
C LYS A 318 -8.44 -1.08 -9.87
N ALA A 319 -8.80 -1.43 -8.64
CA ALA A 319 -8.36 -0.75 -7.44
C ALA A 319 -6.92 -1.13 -7.00
N ARG A 320 -6.26 -2.06 -7.71
CA ARG A 320 -4.91 -2.57 -7.42
C ARG A 320 -4.76 -3.03 -5.97
N ILE A 321 -5.73 -3.77 -5.48
CA ILE A 321 -5.69 -4.29 -4.11
C ILE A 321 -4.69 -5.44 -4.05
N HIS A 322 -3.64 -5.26 -3.24
CA HIS A 322 -2.63 -6.28 -3.02
C HIS A 322 -3.17 -7.38 -2.06
N PRO A 323 -2.90 -8.67 -2.29
CA PRO A 323 -3.36 -9.77 -1.43
C PRO A 323 -2.98 -9.60 0.04
N PHE A 324 -1.77 -9.10 0.31
CA PHE A 324 -1.31 -8.80 1.68
C PHE A 324 -2.24 -7.81 2.41
N ASN A 325 -2.80 -6.81 1.70
CA ASN A 325 -3.71 -5.84 2.31
C ASN A 325 -5.05 -6.48 2.71
N ILE A 326 -5.52 -7.47 1.94
CA ILE A 326 -6.69 -8.28 2.29
C ILE A 326 -6.38 -9.17 3.48
N LEU A 327 -5.22 -9.83 3.49
CA LEU A 327 -4.82 -10.71 4.60
C LEU A 327 -4.74 -9.94 5.92
N THR A 328 -4.07 -8.79 5.94
CA THR A 328 -4.03 -7.91 7.13
C THR A 328 -5.45 -7.52 7.54
N ALA A 329 -6.29 -7.07 6.59
CA ALA A 329 -7.66 -6.68 6.90
C ALA A 329 -8.52 -7.83 7.43
N LEU A 330 -8.36 -9.05 6.91
CA LEU A 330 -9.04 -10.26 7.37
C LEU A 330 -8.67 -10.56 8.83
N LEU A 331 -7.38 -10.57 9.15
CA LEU A 331 -6.89 -10.85 10.50
C LEU A 331 -7.34 -9.77 11.49
N THR A 332 -7.20 -8.48 11.14
CA THR A 332 -7.66 -7.38 11.99
C THR A 332 -9.18 -7.42 12.18
N TYR A 333 -9.96 -7.62 11.11
CA TYR A 333 -11.42 -7.65 11.19
C TYR A 333 -11.92 -8.79 12.06
N ASN A 334 -11.33 -9.98 11.91
CA ASN A 334 -11.72 -11.17 12.65
C ASN A 334 -11.28 -11.16 14.12
N ARG A 335 -10.24 -10.39 14.47
CA ARG A 335 -9.87 -10.13 15.86
C ARG A 335 -10.97 -9.37 16.63
N GLY A 336 -11.83 -8.62 15.94
CA GLY A 336 -12.90 -7.83 16.57
C GLY A 336 -12.39 -6.59 17.31
N GLN A 337 -11.13 -6.21 17.11
CA GLN A 337 -10.49 -5.08 17.78
C GLN A 337 -9.48 -4.40 16.85
N GLY A 338 -9.44 -3.07 16.89
CA GLY A 338 -8.46 -2.28 16.14
C GLY A 338 -7.03 -2.47 16.66
N GLU A 339 -6.05 -2.40 15.76
CA GLU A 339 -4.62 -2.44 16.13
C GLU A 339 -4.19 -1.20 16.93
N VAL A 340 -4.83 -0.05 16.64
CA VAL A 340 -4.57 1.23 17.29
C VAL A 340 -5.88 1.76 17.87
N GLY A 341 -5.90 2.01 19.18
CA GLY A 341 -7.04 2.57 19.91
C GLY A 341 -7.91 1.54 20.64
N LYS A 342 -9.11 1.98 21.04
CA LYS A 342 -10.06 1.20 21.88
C LYS A 342 -11.27 0.67 21.10
N LEU A 343 -11.23 0.72 19.77
CA LEU A 343 -12.35 0.35 18.93
C LEU A 343 -12.54 -1.18 18.93
N THR A 344 -13.74 -1.63 19.28
CA THR A 344 -14.14 -3.03 19.25
C THR A 344 -15.40 -3.23 18.40
N TRP A 345 -15.56 -4.42 17.85
CA TRP A 345 -16.72 -4.80 17.05
C TRP A 345 -16.91 -6.33 17.06
N GLN A 346 -18.10 -6.78 16.67
CA GLN A 346 -18.37 -8.20 16.43
C GLN A 346 -18.10 -8.52 14.95
N PRO A 347 -17.20 -9.47 14.63
CA PRO A 347 -16.94 -9.86 13.25
C PRO A 347 -18.17 -10.51 12.61
N ASN A 348 -18.52 -10.06 11.40
CA ASN A 348 -19.56 -10.71 10.61
C ASN A 348 -18.96 -11.82 9.73
N ALA A 349 -19.49 -13.04 9.85
CA ALA A 349 -19.06 -14.22 9.10
C ALA A 349 -19.14 -14.05 7.57
N ALA A 350 -20.15 -13.34 7.04
CA ALA A 350 -20.28 -13.12 5.59
C ALA A 350 -19.17 -12.22 5.06
N VAL A 351 -18.78 -11.19 5.82
CA VAL A 351 -17.68 -10.29 5.47
C VAL A 351 -16.34 -11.03 5.56
N VAL A 352 -16.15 -11.86 6.59
CA VAL A 352 -14.97 -12.72 6.73
C VAL A 352 -14.83 -13.66 5.52
N LYS A 353 -15.91 -14.34 5.12
CA LYS A 353 -15.93 -15.21 3.94
C LYS A 353 -15.65 -14.45 2.65
N ALA A 354 -16.17 -13.23 2.51
CA ALA A 354 -15.92 -12.39 1.34
C ALA A 354 -14.45 -11.93 1.26
N LEU A 355 -13.83 -11.58 2.39
CA LEU A 355 -12.41 -11.26 2.47
C LEU A 355 -11.53 -12.47 2.15
N ASP A 356 -11.93 -13.66 2.60
CA ASP A 356 -11.26 -14.92 2.30
C ASP A 356 -11.23 -15.18 0.78
N ALA A 357 -12.37 -15.08 0.11
CA ALA A 357 -12.45 -15.18 -1.35
C ALA A 357 -11.67 -14.07 -2.07
N ALA A 358 -11.76 -12.83 -1.59
CA ALA A 358 -11.08 -11.67 -2.17
C ALA A 358 -9.55 -11.82 -2.19
N PHE A 359 -8.97 -12.51 -1.20
CA PHE A 359 -7.54 -12.78 -1.15
C PHE A 359 -7.06 -13.53 -2.39
N TYR A 360 -7.78 -14.57 -2.79
CA TYR A 360 -7.47 -15.36 -3.99
C TYR A 360 -7.67 -14.55 -5.28
N TYR A 361 -8.73 -13.73 -5.35
CA TYR A 361 -9.01 -12.90 -6.53
C TYR A 361 -7.97 -11.79 -6.78
N CYS A 362 -7.25 -11.35 -5.73
CA CYS A 362 -6.21 -10.35 -5.86
C CYS A 362 -4.93 -10.88 -6.52
N PHE A 363 -4.72 -12.20 -6.57
CA PHE A 363 -3.58 -12.77 -7.30
C PHE A 363 -3.83 -12.74 -8.80
N LYS A 364 -2.77 -12.50 -9.57
CA LYS A 364 -2.82 -12.65 -11.03
C LYS A 364 -3.04 -14.13 -11.32
N LEU A 365 -4.24 -14.47 -11.78
CA LEU A 365 -4.55 -15.80 -12.28
C LEU A 365 -3.64 -16.10 -13.48
N VAL A 366 -2.92 -17.21 -13.40
CA VAL A 366 -2.07 -17.75 -14.46
C VAL A 366 -2.59 -19.12 -14.84
N GLU A 367 -2.41 -19.51 -16.10
CA GLU A 367 -2.76 -20.85 -16.52
C GLU A 367 -1.89 -21.88 -15.77
N PRO A 368 -2.50 -22.93 -15.19
CA PRO A 368 -1.74 -23.96 -14.50
C PRO A 368 -0.85 -24.70 -15.49
N THR A 369 0.38 -24.96 -15.07
CA THR A 369 1.37 -25.71 -15.85
C THR A 369 1.10 -27.22 -15.85
N ASN A 370 0.22 -27.69 -14.95
CA ASN A 370 -0.13 -29.10 -14.73
C ASN A 370 1.08 -29.99 -14.44
N LYS A 371 2.12 -29.39 -13.85
CA LYS A 371 3.32 -30.11 -13.40
C LYS A 371 3.18 -30.51 -11.95
N ARG A 372 3.97 -31.50 -11.54
CA ARG A 372 4.05 -31.92 -10.14
C ARG A 372 5.00 -31.01 -9.39
N PHE A 373 4.47 -30.21 -8.47
CA PHE A 373 5.25 -29.35 -7.58
C PHE A 373 5.33 -29.97 -6.18
N LEU A 374 6.51 -29.90 -5.59
CA LEU A 374 6.71 -30.09 -4.15
C LEU A 374 6.93 -28.71 -3.53
N LEU A 375 6.00 -28.28 -2.69
CA LEU A 375 6.11 -27.03 -1.97
C LEU A 375 6.53 -27.35 -0.53
N ALA A 376 7.77 -27.00 -0.19
CA ALA A 376 8.36 -27.25 1.11
C ALA A 376 8.42 -25.96 1.92
N LEU A 377 7.64 -25.89 3.00
CA LEU A 377 7.57 -24.70 3.85
C LEU A 377 8.64 -24.79 4.95
N ASP A 378 9.40 -23.71 5.11
CA ASP A 378 10.25 -23.53 6.28
C ASP A 378 9.36 -23.10 7.45
N VAL A 379 9.41 -23.88 8.53
CA VAL A 379 8.70 -23.65 9.79
C VAL A 379 9.69 -23.59 10.96
N SER A 380 10.96 -23.30 10.67
CA SER A 380 11.97 -23.06 11.68
C SER A 380 11.65 -21.80 12.49
N GLY A 381 12.24 -21.68 13.69
CA GLY A 381 11.95 -20.57 14.60
C GLY A 381 12.18 -19.18 14.00
N SER A 382 13.08 -19.06 13.02
CA SER A 382 13.30 -17.80 12.30
C SER A 382 12.09 -17.31 11.50
N MET A 383 11.19 -18.22 11.10
CA MET A 383 9.96 -17.90 10.36
C MET A 383 8.84 -17.34 11.23
N PHE A 384 8.99 -17.40 12.55
CA PHE A 384 8.00 -16.91 13.53
C PHE A 384 8.55 -15.84 14.47
N GLY A 385 9.86 -15.56 14.39
CA GLY A 385 10.53 -14.60 15.27
C GLY A 385 10.52 -13.15 14.78
N CYS A 386 9.94 -12.86 13.61
CA CYS A 386 9.75 -11.49 13.13
C CYS A 386 8.40 -11.35 12.40
N THR A 387 8.01 -10.13 12.08
CA THR A 387 6.81 -9.84 11.28
C THR A 387 7.19 -9.40 9.87
N VAL A 388 6.21 -9.41 8.96
CA VAL A 388 6.40 -9.03 7.56
C VAL A 388 5.76 -7.66 7.29
N ILE A 389 6.47 -6.79 6.57
CA ILE A 389 5.97 -5.49 6.06
C ILE A 389 5.40 -4.59 7.19
N GLY A 390 6.01 -4.62 8.37
CA GLY A 390 5.60 -3.80 9.52
C GLY A 390 4.23 -4.19 10.11
N SER A 391 3.69 -5.37 9.76
CA SER A 391 2.46 -5.88 10.37
C SER A 391 2.71 -6.32 11.81
N GLN A 392 1.67 -6.27 12.66
CA GLN A 392 1.77 -6.76 14.04
C GLN A 392 1.41 -8.24 14.18
N SER A 393 0.74 -8.81 13.17
CA SER A 393 0.10 -10.12 13.29
C SER A 393 0.52 -11.14 12.23
N ILE A 394 1.33 -10.75 11.23
CA ILE A 394 1.71 -11.65 10.14
C ILE A 394 3.19 -11.97 10.24
N THR A 395 3.50 -13.22 10.58
CA THR A 395 4.85 -13.78 10.55
C THR A 395 5.21 -14.28 9.14
N PRO A 396 6.50 -14.42 8.80
CA PRO A 396 6.93 -15.07 7.55
C PRO A 396 6.29 -16.44 7.34
N GLY A 397 6.18 -17.25 8.40
CA GLY A 397 5.53 -18.56 8.35
C GLY A 397 4.07 -18.47 7.89
N VAL A 398 3.29 -17.59 8.51
CA VAL A 398 1.89 -17.33 8.10
C VAL A 398 1.81 -16.85 6.65
N ALA A 399 2.64 -15.88 6.26
CA ALA A 399 2.64 -15.34 4.90
C ALA A 399 2.95 -16.42 3.85
N CYS A 400 3.90 -17.32 4.14
CA CYS A 400 4.22 -18.46 3.28
C CYS A 400 3.07 -19.47 3.21
N CYS A 401 2.43 -19.80 4.34
CA CYS A 401 1.27 -20.68 4.36
C CYS A 401 0.08 -20.12 3.56
N CYS A 402 -0.21 -18.82 3.69
CA CYS A 402 -1.31 -18.20 2.97
C CYS A 402 -1.06 -18.14 1.46
N THR A 403 0.13 -17.72 1.03
CA THR A 403 0.48 -17.70 -0.41
C THR A 403 0.48 -19.10 -1.03
N PHE A 404 0.83 -20.11 -0.24
CA PHE A 404 0.77 -21.51 -0.65
C PHE A 404 -0.66 -21.96 -1.03
N THR A 405 -1.70 -21.54 -0.28
CA THR A 405 -3.09 -21.91 -0.60
C THR A 405 -3.58 -21.34 -1.93
N CYS A 406 -2.91 -20.31 -2.46
CA CYS A 406 -3.26 -19.70 -3.75
C CYS A 406 -2.71 -20.47 -4.96
N HIS A 407 -1.98 -21.57 -4.75
CA HIS A 407 -1.37 -22.29 -5.85
C HIS A 407 -2.43 -23.02 -6.69
N SER A 408 -2.48 -22.70 -7.98
CA SER A 408 -3.52 -23.15 -8.93
C SER A 408 -3.30 -24.59 -9.43
N GLU A 409 -2.18 -25.22 -9.08
CA GLU A 409 -1.79 -26.54 -9.57
C GLU A 409 -2.53 -27.65 -8.81
N HIS A 410 -3.21 -28.53 -9.54
CA HIS A 410 -3.82 -29.73 -8.99
C HIS A 410 -2.72 -30.77 -8.68
N GLY A 411 -2.66 -31.26 -7.43
CA GLY A 411 -1.73 -32.33 -7.03
C GLY A 411 -0.40 -31.87 -6.40
N ALA A 412 -0.31 -30.62 -5.93
CA ALA A 412 0.83 -30.18 -5.12
C ALA A 412 0.87 -30.92 -3.77
N SER A 413 1.99 -31.56 -3.46
CA SER A 413 2.20 -32.19 -2.14
C SER A 413 2.90 -31.21 -1.20
N ILE A 414 2.40 -31.11 0.03
CA ILE A 414 2.88 -30.16 1.03
C ILE A 414 3.72 -30.90 2.07
N ARG A 415 4.95 -30.42 2.31
CA ARG A 415 5.84 -31.03 3.31
C ARG A 415 6.61 -29.97 4.11
N ASN A 416 6.81 -30.22 5.40
CA ASN A 416 7.62 -29.37 6.28
C ASN A 416 9.12 -29.62 6.09
N CYS A 417 9.91 -28.55 6.03
CA CYS A 417 11.36 -28.62 5.81
C CYS A 417 12.15 -28.47 7.13
N ARG A 418 12.18 -29.53 7.93
CA ARG A 418 13.18 -29.75 9.01
C ARG A 418 13.21 -31.22 9.41
N ILE A 419 12.02 -31.81 9.43
CA ILE A 419 11.73 -33.24 9.39
C ILE A 419 10.55 -33.34 8.41
N PHE A 420 10.68 -34.09 7.30
CA PHE A 420 9.60 -34.23 6.32
C PHE A 420 8.33 -34.75 7.01
N ARG A 421 7.38 -33.85 7.27
CA ARG A 421 6.07 -34.15 7.84
C ARG A 421 4.99 -33.54 6.97
N GLN A 422 3.87 -34.24 6.81
CA GLN A 422 2.68 -33.72 6.16
C GLN A 422 2.18 -32.50 6.96
N THR A 423 1.88 -31.40 6.28
CA THR A 423 1.18 -30.29 6.89
C THR A 423 -0.28 -30.66 7.09
N GLY A 424 -0.91 -30.18 8.17
CA GLY A 424 -2.36 -30.28 8.36
C GLY A 424 -3.16 -29.25 7.56
N SER A 425 -2.51 -28.38 6.79
CA SER A 425 -3.15 -27.44 5.86
C SER A 425 -3.53 -28.16 4.58
N ASP A 426 -4.75 -27.92 4.10
CA ASP A 426 -5.30 -28.45 2.84
C ASP A 426 -5.70 -27.28 1.94
N GLN A 427 -5.69 -27.46 0.62
CA GLN A 427 -6.08 -26.42 -0.36
C GLN A 427 -7.52 -25.93 -0.17
N ASN A 428 -8.37 -26.70 0.52
CA ASN A 428 -9.77 -26.37 0.81
C ASN A 428 -10.00 -25.65 2.15
N GLN A 429 -8.96 -25.36 2.94
CA GLN A 429 -9.12 -24.70 4.24
C GLN A 429 -9.23 -23.18 4.10
N SER A 430 -9.98 -22.55 5.01
CA SER A 430 -10.05 -21.08 5.06
C SER A 430 -8.71 -20.47 5.46
N LEU A 431 -8.42 -19.25 5.02
CA LEU A 431 -7.19 -18.53 5.39
C LEU A 431 -7.09 -18.34 6.89
N HIS A 432 -8.22 -18.10 7.55
CA HIS A 432 -8.29 -17.94 8.98
C HIS A 432 -7.86 -19.21 9.75
N GLU A 433 -8.30 -20.40 9.32
CA GLU A 433 -7.85 -21.67 9.91
C GLU A 433 -6.38 -21.91 9.64
N THR A 434 -5.91 -21.56 8.44
CA THR A 434 -4.50 -21.67 8.03
C THR A 434 -3.61 -20.79 8.91
N THR A 435 -4.01 -19.54 9.18
CA THR A 435 -3.26 -18.63 10.07
C THR A 435 -3.26 -19.13 11.52
N ARG A 436 -4.41 -19.53 12.08
CA ARG A 436 -4.48 -20.05 13.46
C ARG A 436 -3.59 -21.27 13.70
N ARG A 437 -3.54 -22.20 12.74
CA ARG A 437 -2.69 -23.39 12.82
C ARG A 437 -1.20 -23.08 12.68
N SER A 438 -0.87 -21.95 12.07
CA SER A 438 0.50 -21.49 11.89
C SER A 438 1.00 -20.69 13.10
N ASP A 439 0.15 -19.88 13.75
CA ASP A 439 0.52 -19.01 14.88
C ASP A 439 0.52 -19.71 16.24
N GLY A 440 -0.25 -20.78 16.41
CA GLY A 440 -0.21 -21.56 17.64
C GLY A 440 1.05 -22.43 17.70
N ASN A 441 1.70 -22.49 18.86
CA ASN A 441 2.52 -23.64 19.27
C ASN A 441 1.78 -25.01 19.15
N GLY A 442 0.51 -25.00 18.71
CA GLY A 442 -0.29 -26.13 18.27
C GLY A 442 -0.18 -26.46 16.78
N PHE A 443 1.02 -26.62 16.25
CA PHE A 443 1.23 -27.81 15.40
C PHE A 443 1.13 -29.02 16.33
N HIS A 444 -0.11 -29.40 16.69
CA HIS A 444 -0.32 -30.63 17.43
C HIS A 444 0.32 -31.75 16.62
N LEU A 445 1.38 -32.32 17.20
CA LEU A 445 1.88 -33.64 16.91
C LEU A 445 0.71 -34.61 17.00
N PHE A 446 -0.05 -34.78 15.91
CA PHE A 446 -0.91 -35.94 15.76
C PHE A 446 0.01 -37.11 15.40
N TRP A 447 0.55 -37.74 16.45
CA TRP A 447 0.94 -39.14 16.36
C TRP A 447 -0.35 -39.94 16.14
N LYS A 448 -0.55 -40.44 14.92
CA LYS A 448 -1.35 -41.64 14.71
C LYS A 448 -0.43 -42.68 14.07
N TYR A 449 -0.34 -43.79 14.78
CA TYR A 449 0.53 -44.96 14.60
C TYR A 449 0.63 -45.46 13.17
#